data_AF-U9UGC2-F1
#
_entry.id   AF-U9UGC2-F1
#
_cell.length_a   1.000
_cell.length_b   1.000
_cell.length_c   1.000
_cell.angle_alpha   90.00
_cell.angle_beta   90.00
_cell.angle_gamma   90.00
#
_symmetry.space_group_name_H-M   'P 1'
#
loop_
_entity.id
_entity.type
_entity.pdbx_description
1 polymer ?
#
loop_
_entity_poly.entity_id
_entity_poly.type
_entity_poly.pdbx_seq_one_letter_code
_entity_poly.pdbx_strand_id
1 'polypeptide(L)'
;MPTSSNLFGTQLEIHIPEPTQAVAEVGSIVLKDFQINIDDDDPALDVDINVLQQYASCRLNRHCICARRLTRGLYNEIYLLQFENGPDCIARLSRELTHPASKFASEVATMKYVTQNTNIKVPATKCQFKEIGCLYMDEQTSSSATSTFQIGPVVNYLFHSKGRDSIPSSTGPFKSLKELYGTLIQKEKEFFEIHGAQKLLHLEGIKIDHGMEVTRVKNPIKKLGLLQSKLSNIFDELVDQKPFTLIHNDFDAQNMLVERSSTNDIKIVGIIDWEFSRTGTLWDLCKYPVWIQEIDELPISDANLKENHEKQNLRDFFYDEMVVKLRNGGGQMLKMKEQDKRIEDLDVMFAFIVKKAKANIKLADLIMRLFWGPSLTKVQIPSERTINSYLLSADRLSDTEMKVPDHYVASVYCELKSRDYNFSWQQASVIAFHMQNNESKNSASDVNKVS
;
A
#
# COMPACT_ATOMS: atom_id res chain seq x y z
N MET A 1 39.32 14.11 14.10
CA MET A 1 38.06 14.40 14.81
C MET A 1 37.20 15.25 13.91
N PRO A 2 36.13 14.72 13.30
CA PRO A 2 35.26 15.51 12.46
C PRO A 2 34.11 16.10 13.29
N THR A 3 33.95 17.41 13.13
CA THR A 3 32.88 18.26 13.67
C THR A 3 31.54 17.91 13.03
N SER A 4 30.52 17.70 13.87
CA SER A 4 29.13 17.46 13.49
C SER A 4 28.50 18.71 12.90
N SER A 5 28.13 18.66 11.63
CA SER A 5 27.39 19.70 10.92
C SER A 5 25.91 19.69 11.32
N ASN A 6 25.44 20.87 11.74
CA ASN A 6 24.05 21.24 11.98
C ASN A 6 23.17 20.91 10.77
N LEU A 7 22.07 20.17 10.98
CA LEU A 7 20.99 20.01 10.01
C LEU A 7 19.82 20.91 10.42
N PHE A 8 19.52 21.86 9.54
CA PHE A 8 18.47 22.86 9.64
C PHE A 8 17.07 22.20 9.69
N GLY A 9 16.36 22.36 10.81
CA GLY A 9 14.92 22.11 10.87
C GLY A 9 14.14 23.33 10.41
N THR A 10 13.20 23.17 9.50
CA THR A 10 12.32 24.23 8.96
C THR A 10 11.09 24.44 9.85
N GLN A 11 10.57 25.68 9.87
CA GLN A 11 9.43 26.15 10.66
C GLN A 11 8.10 25.58 10.10
N LEU A 12 7.21 25.11 10.97
CA LEU A 12 5.80 24.87 10.67
C LEU A 12 5.00 25.12 11.97
N GLU A 13 4.34 26.27 12.03
CA GLU A 13 3.33 26.57 13.03
C GLU A 13 1.98 26.11 12.47
N ILE A 14 1.34 25.15 13.14
CA ILE A 14 -0.07 24.84 12.92
C ILE A 14 -0.84 25.70 13.93
N HIS A 15 -1.57 26.70 13.44
CA HIS A 15 -2.42 27.54 14.27
C HIS A 15 -3.68 26.75 14.64
N ILE A 16 -3.77 26.26 15.87
CA ILE A 16 -5.00 25.66 16.42
C ILE A 16 -5.81 26.81 17.05
N PRO A 17 -7.06 27.08 16.60
CA PRO A 17 -7.91 28.07 17.25
C PRO A 17 -8.27 27.65 18.69
N GLU A 18 -8.45 28.63 19.57
CA GLU A 18 -8.53 28.46 21.02
C GLU A 18 -9.53 27.39 21.48
N PRO A 19 -9.19 26.54 22.47
CA PRO A 19 -10.15 25.63 23.06
C PRO A 19 -11.08 26.40 24.01
N THR A 20 -12.27 26.79 23.52
CA THR A 20 -13.39 27.01 24.44
C THR A 20 -13.73 25.69 25.12
N GLN A 21 -13.73 25.70 26.45
CA GLN A 21 -14.02 24.58 27.34
C GLN A 21 -15.13 23.66 26.80
N ALA A 22 -14.75 22.53 26.23
CA ALA A 22 -15.64 21.44 25.93
C ALA A 22 -14.95 20.15 26.37
N VAL A 23 -15.36 19.67 27.54
CA VAL A 23 -15.13 18.30 27.97
C VAL A 23 -15.87 17.42 26.96
N ALA A 24 -15.13 16.76 26.06
CA ALA A 24 -15.68 15.72 25.21
C ALA A 24 -15.22 14.37 25.76
N GLU A 25 -16.12 13.70 26.48
CA GLU A 25 -16.08 12.26 26.63
C GLU A 25 -16.08 11.65 25.23
N VAL A 26 -14.93 11.15 24.77
CA VAL A 26 -14.89 10.31 23.57
C VAL A 26 -15.23 8.90 24.01
N GLY A 27 -16.51 8.58 23.93
CA GLY A 27 -17.01 7.22 24.00
C GLY A 27 -16.32 6.37 22.93
N SER A 28 -15.71 5.28 23.36
CA SER A 28 -15.16 4.25 22.49
C SER A 28 -16.30 3.60 21.70
N ILE A 29 -16.50 4.05 20.45
CA ILE A 29 -17.32 3.35 19.48
C ILE A 29 -16.37 2.38 18.76
N VAL A 30 -16.48 1.11 19.13
CA VAL A 30 -15.80 -0.01 18.47
C VAL A 30 -16.46 -0.21 17.11
N LEU A 31 -15.92 0.44 16.07
CA LEU A 31 -16.20 0.08 14.68
C LEU A 31 -15.27 -1.08 14.31
N LYS A 32 -15.88 -2.23 14.00
CA LYS A 32 -15.19 -3.43 13.52
C LYS A 32 -14.79 -3.19 12.07
N ASP A 33 -13.72 -2.44 11.85
CA ASP A 33 -13.05 -2.42 10.57
C ASP A 33 -12.14 -3.64 10.45
N PHE A 34 -11.83 -4.05 9.22
CA PHE A 34 -10.77 -4.99 8.87
C PHE A 34 -9.41 -4.47 9.37
N GLN A 35 -9.20 -4.50 10.69
CA GLN A 35 -7.90 -4.58 11.29
C GLN A 35 -7.30 -5.88 10.79
N ILE A 36 -6.41 -5.78 9.80
CA ILE A 36 -5.32 -6.74 9.71
C ILE A 36 -4.64 -6.64 11.07
N ASN A 37 -4.99 -7.50 12.04
CA ASN A 37 -4.46 -7.54 13.41
C ASN A 37 -2.99 -7.09 13.39
N ILE A 38 -2.80 -5.83 13.76
CA ILE A 38 -1.50 -5.20 13.90
C ILE A 38 -1.13 -5.59 15.31
N ASP A 39 -0.03 -6.31 15.49
CA ASP A 39 0.45 -6.74 16.80
C ASP A 39 0.39 -5.53 17.75
N ASP A 40 -0.61 -5.52 18.64
CA ASP A 40 -0.89 -4.46 19.61
C ASP A 40 0.13 -4.48 20.78
N ASP A 41 1.12 -5.38 20.68
CA ASP A 41 2.10 -5.78 21.69
C ASP A 41 3.33 -4.86 21.77
N ASP A 42 3.55 -3.95 20.81
CA ASP A 42 4.70 -3.04 20.90
C ASP A 42 4.46 -1.99 22.01
N PRO A 43 5.37 -1.87 23.00
CA PRO A 43 5.21 -0.96 24.12
C PRO A 43 5.19 0.51 23.66
N ALA A 44 4.62 1.39 24.48
CA ALA A 44 4.70 2.83 24.24
C ALA A 44 6.16 3.29 24.17
N LEU A 45 6.44 4.34 23.38
CA LEU A 45 7.76 4.95 23.40
C LEU A 45 8.04 5.52 24.79
N ASP A 46 9.20 5.20 25.34
CA ASP A 46 9.71 5.83 26.55
C ASP A 46 10.30 7.20 26.17
N VAL A 47 9.47 8.23 26.25
CA VAL A 47 9.82 9.59 25.85
C VAL A 47 10.15 10.41 27.08
N ASP A 48 11.36 10.99 27.12
CA ASP A 48 11.71 11.99 28.12
C ASP A 48 10.93 13.28 27.88
N ILE A 49 9.92 13.50 28.71
CA ILE A 49 8.99 14.62 28.62
C ILE A 49 9.70 15.96 28.84
N ASN A 50 10.71 16.01 29.71
CA ASN A 50 11.45 17.24 29.97
C ASN A 50 12.26 17.65 28.74
N VAL A 51 12.90 16.67 28.11
CA VAL A 51 13.65 16.88 26.86
C VAL A 51 12.71 17.33 25.74
N LEU A 52 11.55 16.69 25.59
CA LEU A 52 10.54 17.09 24.59
C LEU A 52 10.08 18.54 24.79
N GLN A 53 9.74 18.92 26.02
CA GLN A 53 9.34 20.29 26.36
C GLN A 53 10.45 21.29 26.08
N GLN A 54 11.70 20.96 26.46
CA GLN A 54 12.85 21.83 26.21
C GLN A 54 13.09 22.03 24.71
N TYR A 55 13.09 20.95 23.94
CA TYR A 55 13.25 21.03 22.48
C TYR A 55 12.15 21.85 21.83
N ALA A 56 10.88 21.59 22.18
CA ALA A 56 9.75 22.34 21.65
C ALA A 56 9.85 23.83 22.02
N SER A 57 10.26 24.12 23.26
CA SER A 57 10.38 25.49 23.75
C SER A 57 11.45 26.28 23.01
N CYS A 58 12.64 25.67 22.87
CA CYS A 58 13.74 26.27 22.11
C CYS A 58 13.37 26.44 20.63
N ARG A 59 12.70 25.44 20.05
CA ARG A 59 12.41 25.41 18.62
C ARG A 59 11.37 26.44 18.20
N LEU A 60 10.32 26.61 19.00
CA LEU A 60 9.22 27.52 18.73
C LEU A 60 9.39 28.89 19.41
N ASN A 61 10.44 29.07 20.21
CA ASN A 61 10.67 30.26 21.01
C ASN A 61 9.45 30.62 21.90
N ARG A 62 8.83 29.59 22.50
CA ARG A 62 7.62 29.68 23.33
C ARG A 62 7.75 28.70 24.49
N HIS A 63 7.44 29.08 25.71
CA HIS A 63 7.62 28.18 26.86
C HIS A 63 6.56 27.07 26.87
N CYS A 64 6.97 25.81 26.69
CA CYS A 64 6.12 24.63 26.76
C CYS A 64 5.92 24.21 28.22
N ILE A 65 4.70 24.36 28.74
CA ILE A 65 4.37 24.12 30.15
C ILE A 65 3.88 22.68 30.41
N CYS A 66 3.32 22.03 29.40
CA CYS A 66 2.80 20.68 29.52
C CYS A 66 3.06 19.88 28.24
N ALA A 67 3.38 18.60 28.40
CA ALA A 67 3.46 17.65 27.31
C ALA A 67 2.80 16.36 27.80
N ARG A 68 1.68 15.99 27.15
CA ARG A 68 0.92 14.79 27.51
C ARG A 68 0.69 13.91 26.30
N ARG A 69 0.79 12.60 26.49
CA ARG A 69 0.46 11.63 25.44
C ARG A 69 -1.02 11.74 25.11
N LEU A 70 -1.35 11.84 23.82
CA LEU A 70 -2.73 11.81 23.33
C LEU A 70 -3.11 10.40 22.90
N THR A 71 -2.38 9.89 21.91
CA THR A 71 -2.69 8.63 21.23
C THR A 71 -1.45 8.10 20.53
N ARG A 72 -1.57 6.96 19.86
CA ARG A 72 -0.57 6.41 18.96
C ARG A 72 -1.19 6.11 17.60
N GLY A 73 -0.43 6.34 16.54
CA GLY A 73 -0.68 5.79 15.20
C GLY A 73 0.25 4.60 14.93
N LEU A 74 0.20 4.09 13.69
CA LEU A 74 1.02 2.94 13.28
C LEU A 74 2.53 3.20 13.37
N TYR A 75 2.93 4.44 13.06
CA TYR A 75 4.34 4.82 12.94
C TYR A 75 4.75 5.92 13.91
N ASN A 76 3.79 6.55 14.60
CA ASN A 76 4.03 7.75 15.37
C ASN A 76 3.37 7.68 16.76
N GLU A 77 4.08 8.15 17.77
CA GLU A 77 3.50 8.48 19.07
C GLU A 77 3.07 9.96 19.06
N ILE A 78 1.88 10.26 19.55
CA ILE A 78 1.28 11.61 19.45
C ILE A 78 1.15 12.23 20.83
N TYR A 79 1.69 13.45 20.97
CA TYR A 79 1.66 14.24 22.19
C TYR A 79 1.00 15.60 21.95
N LEU A 80 0.22 16.07 22.92
CA LEU A 80 -0.23 17.46 23.00
C LEU A 80 0.80 18.24 23.80
N LEU A 81 1.30 19.31 23.21
CA LEU A 81 2.18 20.28 23.82
C LEU A 81 1.38 21.56 24.10
N GLN A 82 1.34 21.95 25.36
CA GLN A 82 0.68 23.19 25.77
C GLN A 82 1.72 24.23 26.11
N PHE A 83 1.46 25.45 25.66
CA PHE A 83 2.39 26.57 25.80
C PHE A 83 1.79 27.65 26.67
N GLU A 84 2.66 28.39 27.36
CA GLU A 84 2.24 29.53 28.18
C GLU A 84 1.58 30.63 27.35
N ASN A 85 2.04 30.82 26.10
CA ASN A 85 1.52 31.82 25.17
C ASN A 85 1.36 31.22 23.78
N GLY A 86 0.29 31.59 23.08
CA GLY A 86 -0.03 31.15 21.71
C GLY A 86 -0.72 29.77 21.65
N PRO A 87 -0.94 29.22 20.44
CA PRO A 87 -1.72 27.99 20.26
C PRO A 87 -0.97 26.73 20.71
N ASP A 88 -1.68 25.79 21.32
CA ASP A 88 -1.16 24.45 21.61
C ASP A 88 -0.68 23.76 20.32
N CYS A 89 0.22 22.78 20.45
CA CYS A 89 0.80 22.07 19.30
C CYS A 89 0.69 20.56 19.47
N ILE A 90 0.67 19.84 18.35
CA ILE A 90 0.76 18.39 18.32
C ILE A 90 2.20 18.00 17.95
N ALA A 91 2.85 17.22 18.82
CA ALA A 91 4.11 16.57 18.52
C ALA A 91 3.87 15.14 18.05
N ARG A 92 4.45 14.80 16.89
CA ARG A 92 4.44 13.45 16.31
C ARG A 92 5.85 12.89 16.35
N LEU A 93 6.04 11.80 17.07
CA LEU A 93 7.35 11.18 17.30
C LEU A 93 7.41 9.84 16.58
N SER A 94 8.32 9.70 15.62
CA SER A 94 8.49 8.45 14.87
C SER A 94 8.91 7.32 15.79
N ARG A 95 8.23 6.18 15.66
CA ARG A 95 8.54 4.91 16.35
C ARG A 95 9.67 4.15 15.66
N GLU A 96 9.93 4.45 14.38
CA GLU A 96 11.02 3.85 13.61
C GLU A 96 12.17 4.88 13.48
N LEU A 97 13.29 4.60 14.16
CA LEU A 97 14.48 5.47 14.20
C LEU A 97 15.27 5.49 12.89
N THR A 98 15.00 4.54 11.98
CA THR A 98 15.75 4.30 10.75
C THR A 98 15.12 4.94 9.52
N HIS A 99 14.02 5.68 9.66
CA HIS A 99 13.42 6.35 8.51
C HIS A 99 14.37 7.43 7.95
N PRO A 100 14.48 7.54 6.61
CA PRO A 100 15.35 8.53 6.00
C PRO A 100 14.84 9.95 6.30
N ALA A 101 15.76 10.89 6.53
CA ALA A 101 15.42 12.31 6.77
C ALA A 101 14.54 12.91 5.65
N SER A 102 14.62 12.36 4.44
CA SER A 102 13.77 12.70 3.30
C SER A 102 12.28 12.51 3.58
N LYS A 103 11.88 11.58 4.47
CA LYS A 103 10.47 11.38 4.89
C LYS A 103 9.90 12.68 5.45
N PHE A 104 10.55 13.23 6.46
CA PHE A 104 10.11 14.47 7.13
C PHE A 104 10.22 15.68 6.21
N ALA A 105 11.30 15.76 5.41
CA ALA A 105 11.47 16.83 4.43
C ALA A 105 10.33 16.85 3.41
N SER A 106 9.92 15.67 2.92
CA SER A 106 8.81 15.53 1.97
C SER A 106 7.45 15.88 2.59
N GLU A 107 7.20 15.43 3.81
CA GLU A 107 5.96 15.75 4.53
C GLU A 107 5.84 17.27 4.74
N VAL A 108 6.90 17.92 5.24
CA VAL A 108 6.95 19.37 5.45
C VAL A 108 6.75 20.13 4.13
N ALA A 109 7.42 19.70 3.06
CA ALA A 109 7.26 20.31 1.74
C ALA A 109 5.80 20.19 1.26
N THR A 110 5.18 19.02 1.46
CA THR A 110 3.79 18.78 1.08
C THR A 110 2.82 19.65 1.88
N MET A 111 2.99 19.74 3.21
CA MET A 111 2.17 20.61 4.05
C MET A 111 2.29 22.07 3.61
N LYS A 112 3.51 22.56 3.36
CA LYS A 112 3.73 23.92 2.84
C LYS A 112 3.07 24.13 1.48
N TYR A 113 3.19 23.17 0.58
CA TYR A 113 2.56 23.22 -0.74
C TYR A 113 1.03 23.31 -0.61
N VAL A 114 0.41 22.46 0.21
CA VAL A 114 -1.04 22.45 0.45
C VAL A 114 -1.50 23.78 1.06
N THR A 115 -0.77 24.31 2.05
CA THR A 115 -1.12 25.61 2.65
C THR A 115 -1.01 26.77 1.66
N GLN A 116 -0.02 26.76 0.76
CA GLN A 116 0.18 27.83 -0.21
C GLN A 116 -0.78 27.76 -1.41
N ASN A 117 -1.26 26.58 -1.76
CA ASN A 117 -2.04 26.36 -2.98
C ASN A 117 -3.53 26.07 -2.71
N THR A 118 -3.94 25.99 -1.45
CA THR A 118 -5.28 25.56 -1.07
C THR A 118 -5.79 26.32 0.15
N ASN A 119 -7.10 26.62 0.18
CA ASN A 119 -7.77 27.27 1.31
C ASN A 119 -8.58 26.28 2.17
N ILE A 120 -8.39 24.98 1.95
CA ILE A 120 -9.26 23.86 2.33
C ILE A 120 -10.75 24.24 2.53
N LYS A 121 -11.40 24.58 1.41
CA LYS A 121 -12.55 23.81 0.87
C LYS A 121 -12.25 23.51 -0.60
N VAL A 122 -11.65 22.32 -0.76
CA VAL A 122 -11.26 21.57 -1.97
C VAL A 122 -10.49 22.35 -3.06
N PRO A 123 -9.20 22.05 -3.30
CA PRO A 123 -8.52 22.48 -4.51
C PRO A 123 -8.93 21.58 -5.67
N ALA A 124 -9.88 22.05 -6.48
CA ALA A 124 -10.15 21.46 -7.78
C ALA A 124 -8.97 21.77 -8.72
N THR A 125 -8.26 20.73 -9.17
CA THR A 125 -7.62 20.64 -10.51
C THR A 125 -6.34 21.44 -10.83
N LYS A 126 -5.82 22.32 -9.96
CA LYS A 126 -4.61 23.13 -10.30
C LYS A 126 -3.26 22.46 -9.99
N CYS A 127 -3.19 21.50 -9.08
CA CYS A 127 -1.94 20.88 -8.68
C CYS A 127 -1.61 19.70 -9.62
N GLN A 128 -1.08 20.04 -10.79
CA GLN A 128 -0.78 19.10 -11.87
C GLN A 128 0.72 18.84 -11.97
N PHE A 129 1.12 17.57 -11.95
CA PHE A 129 2.51 17.14 -11.95
C PHE A 129 2.82 16.26 -13.15
N LYS A 130 4.08 16.30 -13.59
CA LYS A 130 4.55 15.56 -14.77
C LYS A 130 5.08 14.16 -14.45
N GLU A 131 5.39 13.92 -13.18
CA GLU A 131 6.05 12.73 -12.65
C GLU A 131 5.41 12.30 -11.32
N ILE A 132 5.56 11.02 -11.00
CA ILE A 132 5.16 10.33 -9.77
C ILE A 132 6.35 10.38 -8.81
N GLY A 133 6.18 11.07 -7.70
CA GLY A 133 7.24 11.28 -6.72
C GLY A 133 6.76 12.03 -5.50
N CYS A 134 7.63 12.18 -4.51
CA CYS A 134 7.36 12.98 -3.33
C CYS A 134 7.67 14.46 -3.60
N LEU A 135 6.97 15.37 -2.93
CA LEU A 135 7.25 16.81 -3.01
C LEU A 135 8.45 17.16 -2.13
N TYR A 136 9.36 17.97 -2.63
CA TYR A 136 10.47 18.52 -1.87
C TYR A 136 10.59 20.01 -2.10
N MET A 137 11.18 20.71 -1.13
CA MET A 137 11.57 22.11 -1.29
C MET A 137 12.82 22.18 -2.18
N ASP A 138 12.86 23.14 -3.09
CA ASP A 138 14.09 23.46 -3.83
C ASP A 138 15.01 24.33 -2.96
N GLU A 139 16.13 23.76 -2.55
CA GLU A 139 17.14 24.43 -1.70
C GLU A 139 17.83 25.60 -2.42
N GLN A 140 17.75 25.69 -3.75
CA GLN A 140 18.41 26.76 -4.52
C GLN A 140 17.69 28.12 -4.45
N THR A 141 16.47 28.17 -3.89
CA THR A 141 15.71 29.42 -3.76
C THR A 141 15.85 30.06 -2.38
N SER A 142 17.08 30.24 -1.90
CA SER A 142 17.35 30.97 -0.65
C SER A 142 17.21 32.51 -0.80
N SER A 143 17.00 33.03 -2.02
CA SER A 143 16.97 34.46 -2.34
C SER A 143 15.65 34.98 -2.94
N SER A 144 14.65 34.12 -3.18
CA SER A 144 13.33 34.53 -3.67
C SER A 144 12.26 34.25 -2.61
N ALA A 145 11.37 35.22 -2.35
CA ALA A 145 10.32 35.14 -1.34
C ALA A 145 9.24 34.05 -1.61
N THR A 146 9.35 33.32 -2.72
CA THR A 146 8.48 32.20 -3.09
C THR A 146 9.24 30.89 -3.00
N SER A 147 8.82 30.00 -2.10
CA SER A 147 9.29 28.62 -2.05
C SER A 147 8.97 27.92 -3.37
N THR A 148 9.97 27.37 -4.03
CA THR A 148 9.75 26.53 -5.22
C THR A 148 9.76 25.06 -4.80
N PHE A 149 8.87 24.27 -5.39
CA PHE A 149 8.69 22.84 -5.08
C PHE A 149 9.12 22.00 -6.28
N GLN A 150 9.74 20.86 -6.00
CA GLN A 150 10.15 19.89 -7.01
C GLN A 150 9.64 18.50 -6.66
N ILE A 151 9.42 17.68 -7.69
CA ILE A 151 9.10 16.27 -7.53
C ILE A 151 10.41 15.50 -7.48
N GLY A 152 10.60 14.74 -6.40
CA GLY A 152 11.80 13.95 -6.15
C GLY A 152 11.49 12.47 -5.90
N PRO A 153 12.46 11.72 -5.38
CA PRO A 153 12.32 10.29 -5.14
C PRO A 153 11.15 9.99 -4.19
N VAL A 154 10.43 8.90 -4.45
CA VAL A 154 9.35 8.40 -3.60
C VAL A 154 9.95 7.94 -2.28
N VAL A 155 9.36 8.42 -1.18
CA VAL A 155 9.53 7.86 0.16
C VAL A 155 8.26 7.09 0.48
N ASN A 156 8.37 5.78 0.59
CA ASN A 156 7.25 4.91 0.93
C ASN A 156 7.75 3.73 1.76
N TYR A 157 6.91 3.25 2.68
CA TYR A 157 7.17 2.09 3.53
C TYR A 157 7.71 0.87 2.75
N LEU A 158 7.18 0.63 1.55
CA LEU A 158 7.58 -0.49 0.70
C LEU A 158 9.05 -0.42 0.25
N PHE A 159 9.63 0.79 0.13
CA PHE A 159 11.02 0.96 -0.30
C PHE A 159 12.03 0.93 0.84
N HIS A 160 11.64 1.29 2.08
CA HIS A 160 12.64 1.58 3.13
C HIS A 160 12.53 0.69 4.37
N SER A 161 11.44 -0.03 4.58
CA SER A 161 11.24 -0.77 5.83
C SER A 161 11.78 -2.20 5.80
N LYS A 162 12.03 -2.76 6.99
CA LYS A 162 12.47 -4.15 7.20
C LYS A 162 13.78 -4.52 6.46
N GLY A 163 14.74 -3.59 6.40
CA GLY A 163 16.08 -3.80 5.83
C GLY A 163 16.18 -3.56 4.33
N ARG A 164 15.17 -2.92 3.70
CA ARG A 164 15.17 -2.57 2.27
C ARG A 164 15.84 -1.23 1.98
N ASP A 165 16.03 -0.42 3.01
CA ASP A 165 16.85 0.79 3.02
C ASP A 165 18.32 0.50 2.64
N SER A 166 18.83 -0.70 2.96
CA SER A 166 20.21 -1.11 2.61
C SER A 166 20.39 -1.46 1.13
N ILE A 167 19.29 -1.70 0.40
CA ILE A 167 19.33 -2.12 -1.01
C ILE A 167 19.44 -0.88 -1.91
N PRO A 168 20.55 -0.69 -2.65
CA PRO A 168 20.71 0.47 -3.51
C PRO A 168 19.66 0.47 -4.63
N SER A 169 18.78 1.47 -4.68
CA SER A 169 17.80 1.60 -5.76
C SER A 169 17.42 3.06 -5.96
N SER A 170 17.31 3.52 -7.20
CA SER A 170 16.58 4.76 -7.49
C SER A 170 15.12 4.57 -7.07
N THR A 171 14.53 5.53 -6.34
CA THR A 171 13.10 5.51 -5.99
C THR A 171 12.31 6.57 -6.76
N GLY A 172 12.79 6.97 -7.94
CA GLY A 172 12.14 7.94 -8.82
C GLY A 172 12.83 9.31 -8.82
N PRO A 173 12.14 10.35 -9.32
CA PRO A 173 10.73 10.37 -9.71
C PRO A 173 10.44 9.50 -10.95
N PHE A 174 9.21 9.00 -11.07
CA PHE A 174 8.78 8.06 -12.10
C PHE A 174 7.85 8.70 -13.11
N LYS A 175 7.81 8.19 -14.34
CA LYS A 175 6.92 8.71 -15.41
C LYS A 175 5.59 7.96 -15.52
N SER A 176 5.47 6.82 -14.84
CA SER A 176 4.29 5.95 -14.83
C SER A 176 4.28 5.00 -13.61
N LEU A 177 3.11 4.46 -13.26
CA LEU A 177 3.01 3.40 -12.25
C LEU A 177 3.75 2.15 -12.70
N LYS A 178 3.74 1.83 -14.00
CA LYS A 178 4.53 0.72 -14.54
C LYS A 178 6.02 0.84 -14.19
N GLU A 179 6.59 2.04 -14.27
CA GLU A 179 7.98 2.31 -13.90
C GLU A 179 8.21 2.19 -12.39
N LEU A 180 7.28 2.72 -11.59
CA LEU A 180 7.30 2.63 -10.12
C LEU A 180 7.29 1.18 -9.64
N TYR A 181 6.32 0.37 -10.07
CA TYR A 181 6.24 -1.05 -9.68
C TYR A 181 7.36 -1.88 -10.31
N GLY A 182 7.81 -1.55 -11.52
CA GLY A 182 8.98 -2.19 -12.12
C GLY A 182 10.23 -2.03 -11.27
N THR A 183 10.43 -0.83 -10.73
CA THR A 183 11.54 -0.51 -9.81
C THR A 183 11.38 -1.22 -8.46
N LEU A 184 10.15 -1.24 -7.91
CA LEU A 184 9.87 -1.96 -6.66
C LEU A 184 10.13 -3.47 -6.78
N ILE A 185 9.73 -4.10 -7.89
CA ILE A 185 10.02 -5.51 -8.18
C ILE A 185 11.53 -5.75 -8.23
N GLN A 186 12.26 -4.88 -8.93
CA GLN A 186 13.70 -5.02 -9.07
C GLN A 186 14.40 -4.95 -7.71
N LYS A 187 13.99 -4.00 -6.87
CA LYS A 187 14.50 -3.88 -5.50
C LYS A 187 14.19 -5.11 -4.65
N GLU A 188 12.97 -5.68 -4.75
CA GLU A 188 12.63 -6.92 -4.04
C GLU A 188 13.48 -8.11 -4.51
N LYS A 189 13.77 -8.23 -5.82
CA LYS A 189 14.65 -9.28 -6.35
C LYS A 189 16.04 -9.19 -5.72
N GLU A 190 16.64 -8.01 -5.71
CA GLU A 190 17.95 -7.76 -5.09
C GLU A 190 17.92 -8.03 -3.58
N PHE A 191 16.85 -7.64 -2.90
CA PHE A 191 16.66 -7.96 -1.48
C PHE A 191 16.67 -9.48 -1.24
N PHE A 192 15.97 -10.27 -2.05
CA PHE A 192 16.00 -11.73 -1.92
C PHE A 192 17.35 -12.35 -2.30
N GLU A 193 18.08 -11.78 -3.25
CA GLU A 193 19.43 -12.22 -3.61
C GLU A 193 20.41 -12.04 -2.45
N ILE A 194 20.34 -10.91 -1.75
CA ILE A 194 21.27 -10.55 -0.66
C ILE A 194 20.84 -11.21 0.67
N HIS A 195 19.55 -11.13 1.01
CA HIS A 195 19.05 -11.49 2.36
C HIS A 195 18.16 -12.74 2.38
N GLY A 196 17.78 -13.30 1.24
CA GLY A 196 16.79 -14.39 1.15
C GLY A 196 17.21 -15.65 1.92
N ALA A 197 18.49 -16.01 1.84
CA ALA A 197 19.12 -17.13 2.56
C ALA A 197 18.89 -17.03 4.09
N GLN A 198 19.37 -15.94 4.70
CA GLN A 198 19.22 -15.67 6.14
C GLN A 198 17.76 -15.58 6.58
N LYS A 199 16.88 -14.96 5.78
CA LYS A 199 15.46 -14.84 6.13
C LYS A 199 14.73 -16.18 6.13
N LEU A 200 15.05 -17.08 5.20
CA LEU A 200 14.45 -18.41 5.15
C LEU A 200 14.90 -19.31 6.30
N LEU A 201 16.17 -19.19 6.73
CA LEU A 201 16.68 -19.90 7.91
C LEU A 201 15.95 -19.51 9.20
N HIS A 202 15.64 -18.22 9.38
CA HIS A 202 14.99 -17.72 10.59
C HIS A 202 13.49 -18.03 10.66
N LEU A 203 12.82 -18.18 9.50
CA LEU A 203 11.36 -18.35 9.44
C LEU A 203 10.89 -19.80 9.63
N GLU A 204 11.73 -20.80 9.39
CA GLU A 204 11.28 -22.19 9.40
C GLU A 204 11.87 -23.05 10.52
N GLY A 205 12.89 -22.60 11.25
CA GLY A 205 13.52 -23.40 12.32
C GLY A 205 14.11 -24.74 11.84
N ILE A 206 14.19 -24.93 10.53
CA ILE A 206 14.71 -26.14 9.88
C ILE A 206 16.20 -25.94 9.61
N LYS A 207 17.02 -26.95 9.92
CA LYS A 207 18.40 -27.04 9.43
C LYS A 207 18.34 -27.30 7.92
N ILE A 208 18.51 -26.25 7.11
CA ILE A 208 18.46 -26.36 5.65
C ILE A 208 19.84 -26.80 5.15
N ASP A 209 19.88 -27.85 4.33
CA ASP A 209 21.06 -28.21 3.51
C ASP A 209 21.26 -27.12 2.44
N HIS A 210 22.50 -26.66 2.21
CA HIS A 210 22.82 -25.55 1.31
C HIS A 210 22.24 -25.70 -0.12
N GLY A 211 21.98 -26.93 -0.59
CA GLY A 211 21.31 -27.18 -1.88
C GLY A 211 19.83 -26.76 -1.93
N MET A 212 19.08 -26.87 -0.81
CA MET A 212 17.67 -26.46 -0.72
C MET A 212 17.51 -24.93 -0.55
N GLU A 213 18.49 -24.28 0.07
CA GLU A 213 18.50 -22.83 0.31
C GLU A 213 18.52 -22.04 -1.00
N VAL A 214 19.41 -22.42 -1.93
CA VAL A 214 19.54 -21.79 -3.25
C VAL A 214 18.26 -21.91 -4.07
N THR A 215 17.58 -23.07 -4.01
CA THR A 215 16.34 -23.30 -4.77
C THR A 215 15.17 -22.49 -4.21
N ARG A 216 15.09 -22.34 -2.89
CA ARG A 216 14.02 -21.59 -2.20
C ARG A 216 14.15 -20.08 -2.33
N VAL A 217 15.35 -19.53 -2.52
CA VAL A 217 15.59 -18.11 -2.86
C VAL A 217 15.33 -17.84 -4.34
N LYS A 218 15.75 -18.75 -5.24
CA LYS A 218 15.56 -18.62 -6.69
C LYS A 218 14.08 -18.59 -7.10
N ASN A 219 13.19 -19.24 -6.34
CA ASN A 219 11.77 -19.33 -6.69
C ASN A 219 11.02 -17.97 -6.58
N PRO A 220 11.08 -17.22 -5.46
CA PRO A 220 10.57 -15.84 -5.39
C PRO A 220 11.13 -14.91 -6.47
N ILE A 221 12.44 -14.96 -6.73
CA ILE A 221 13.08 -14.11 -7.75
C ILE A 221 12.52 -14.42 -9.15
N LYS A 222 12.37 -15.71 -9.50
CA LYS A 222 11.76 -16.12 -10.77
C LYS A 222 10.31 -15.62 -10.89
N LYS A 223 9.52 -15.74 -9.83
CA LYS A 223 8.12 -15.26 -9.77
C LYS A 223 8.03 -13.75 -9.94
N LEU A 224 8.90 -13.00 -9.25
CA LEU A 224 9.01 -11.54 -9.41
C LEU A 224 9.44 -11.15 -10.84
N GLY A 225 10.35 -11.91 -11.46
CA GLY A 225 10.72 -11.72 -12.87
C GLY A 225 9.55 -11.96 -13.83
N LEU A 226 8.74 -13.00 -13.60
CA LEU A 226 7.51 -13.23 -14.35
C LEU A 226 6.53 -12.06 -14.18
N LEU A 227 6.34 -11.59 -12.94
CA LEU A 227 5.48 -10.44 -12.65
C LEU A 227 5.94 -9.18 -13.39
N GLN A 228 7.25 -8.91 -13.38
CA GLN A 228 7.87 -7.79 -14.09
C GLN A 228 7.58 -7.83 -15.59
N SER A 229 7.70 -9.01 -16.22
CA SER A 229 7.47 -9.20 -17.65
C SER A 229 6.01 -8.95 -18.08
N LYS A 230 5.08 -8.95 -17.13
CA LYS A 230 3.64 -8.84 -17.36
C LYS A 230 3.02 -7.55 -16.81
N LEU A 231 3.82 -6.61 -16.29
CA LEU A 231 3.32 -5.34 -15.77
C LEU A 231 2.51 -4.52 -16.80
N SER A 232 2.82 -4.65 -18.09
CA SER A 232 2.05 -4.02 -19.17
C SER A 232 0.62 -4.52 -19.28
N ASN A 233 0.31 -5.69 -18.72
CA ASN A 233 -1.06 -6.20 -18.70
C ASN A 233 -1.88 -5.59 -17.57
N ILE A 234 -1.22 -5.06 -16.53
CA ILE A 234 -1.85 -4.46 -15.34
C ILE A 234 -2.00 -2.95 -15.53
N PHE A 235 -0.94 -2.29 -15.99
CA PHE A 235 -0.90 -0.84 -16.21
C PHE A 235 -1.06 -0.55 -17.70
N ASP A 236 -2.23 -0.05 -18.08
CA ASP A 236 -2.52 0.44 -19.42
C ASP A 236 -2.32 1.96 -19.52
N GLU A 237 -2.42 2.50 -20.74
CA GLU A 237 -2.28 3.94 -20.98
C GLU A 237 -3.40 4.77 -20.31
N LEU A 238 -4.53 4.16 -19.92
CA LEU A 238 -5.63 4.85 -19.25
C LEU A 238 -5.28 5.15 -17.79
N VAL A 239 -4.62 4.22 -17.10
CA VAL A 239 -4.18 4.39 -15.71
C VAL A 239 -3.09 5.47 -15.59
N ASP A 240 -2.14 5.50 -16.54
CA ASP A 240 -0.99 6.42 -16.52
C ASP A 240 -1.26 7.80 -17.17
N GLN A 241 -2.53 8.18 -17.32
CA GLN A 241 -2.90 9.48 -17.88
C GLN A 241 -2.39 10.65 -17.03
N LYS A 242 -1.69 11.56 -17.69
CA LYS A 242 -1.25 12.83 -17.11
C LYS A 242 -2.38 13.87 -17.17
N PRO A 243 -2.36 14.86 -16.28
CA PRO A 243 -1.36 15.13 -15.24
C PRO A 243 -1.57 14.32 -13.96
N PHE A 244 -0.49 14.06 -13.23
CA PHE A 244 -0.56 13.46 -11.90
C PHE A 244 -1.02 14.50 -10.86
N THR A 245 -1.67 14.02 -9.80
CA THR A 245 -2.19 14.85 -8.71
C THR A 245 -1.54 14.48 -7.39
N LEU A 246 -1.49 15.40 -6.44
CA LEU A 246 -1.04 15.09 -5.08
C LEU A 246 -2.03 14.14 -4.40
N ILE A 247 -1.54 13.02 -3.87
CA ILE A 247 -2.33 11.98 -3.20
C ILE A 247 -1.98 11.94 -1.72
N HIS A 248 -3.02 11.93 -0.89
CA HIS A 248 -2.92 11.62 0.53
C HIS A 248 -3.15 10.11 0.72
N ASN A 249 -2.09 9.35 0.99
CA ASN A 249 -2.16 7.87 0.99
C ASN A 249 -2.97 7.29 2.15
N ASP A 250 -3.11 8.02 3.26
CA ASP A 250 -3.92 7.63 4.42
C ASP A 250 -5.10 8.61 4.62
N PHE A 251 -5.88 8.86 3.58
CA PHE A 251 -7.01 9.79 3.66
C PHE A 251 -8.20 9.18 4.40
N ASP A 252 -8.13 9.27 5.73
CA ASP A 252 -9.11 8.72 6.68
C ASP A 252 -9.71 9.85 7.57
N ALA A 253 -10.89 9.61 8.15
CA ALA A 253 -11.55 10.54 9.06
C ALA A 253 -10.69 10.86 10.29
N GLN A 254 -9.86 9.91 10.75
CA GLN A 254 -8.89 10.15 11.84
C GLN A 254 -7.85 11.24 11.52
N ASN A 255 -7.62 11.51 10.23
CA ASN A 255 -6.65 12.49 9.74
C ASN A 255 -7.31 13.84 9.37
N MET A 256 -8.57 14.03 9.78
CA MET A 256 -9.31 15.28 9.60
C MET A 256 -9.50 16.01 10.93
N LEU A 257 -9.05 17.26 10.98
CA LEU A 257 -9.34 18.15 12.10
C LEU A 257 -10.66 18.87 11.83
N VAL A 258 -11.57 18.79 12.78
CA VAL A 258 -12.89 19.43 12.70
C VAL A 258 -13.07 20.42 13.84
N GLU A 259 -13.65 21.57 13.51
CA GLU A 259 -14.10 22.58 14.46
C GLU A 259 -15.63 22.52 14.50
N ARG A 260 -16.18 22.51 15.71
CA ARG A 260 -17.63 22.60 15.93
C ARG A 260 -17.96 24.03 16.32
N SER A 261 -18.76 24.68 15.49
CA SER A 261 -19.26 26.01 15.77
C SER A 261 -20.26 26.01 16.94
N SER A 262 -20.53 27.20 17.49
CA SER A 262 -21.58 27.40 18.49
C SER A 262 -22.99 27.07 17.98
N THR A 263 -23.20 27.07 16.65
CA THR A 263 -24.45 26.67 15.98
C THR A 263 -24.54 25.18 15.68
N ASN A 264 -23.59 24.38 16.19
CA ASN A 264 -23.51 22.94 15.98
C ASN A 264 -23.08 22.52 14.57
N ASP A 265 -22.69 23.45 13.70
CA ASP A 265 -22.13 23.16 12.38
C ASP A 265 -20.69 22.64 12.51
N ILE A 266 -20.36 21.63 11.72
CA ILE A 266 -19.03 21.02 11.68
C ILE A 266 -18.26 21.56 10.48
N LYS A 267 -17.07 22.11 10.72
CA LYS A 267 -16.17 22.62 9.69
C LYS A 267 -14.85 21.86 9.72
N ILE A 268 -14.43 21.32 8.58
CA ILE A 268 -13.06 20.79 8.43
C ILE A 268 -12.10 21.98 8.46
N VAL A 269 -11.18 21.97 9.42
CA VAL A 269 -10.18 23.04 9.63
C VAL A 269 -8.76 22.60 9.29
N GLY A 270 -8.53 21.31 9.12
CA GLY A 270 -7.22 20.80 8.72
C GLY A 270 -7.26 19.36 8.24
N ILE A 271 -6.28 19.02 7.40
CA ILE A 271 -5.95 17.65 7.02
C ILE A 271 -4.49 17.44 7.45
N ILE A 272 -4.27 16.38 8.23
CA ILE A 272 -2.97 16.03 8.80
C ILE A 272 -2.50 14.68 8.27
N ASP A 273 -1.30 14.26 8.67
CA ASP A 273 -0.70 12.98 8.25
C ASP A 273 -0.38 12.88 6.76
N TRP A 274 0.32 13.90 6.26
CA TRP A 274 0.85 13.91 4.89
C TRP A 274 2.10 13.01 4.73
N GLU A 275 2.36 12.11 5.68
CA GLU A 275 3.48 11.17 5.59
C GLU A 275 3.33 10.25 4.37
N PHE A 276 4.46 10.00 3.70
CA PHE A 276 4.51 9.20 2.48
C PHE A 276 3.60 9.70 1.34
N SER A 277 3.04 10.91 1.43
CA SER A 277 2.28 11.52 0.34
C SER A 277 3.16 11.66 -0.90
N ARG A 278 2.57 11.41 -2.06
CA ARG A 278 3.23 11.47 -3.35
C ARG A 278 2.26 11.93 -4.41
N THR A 279 2.79 12.35 -5.54
CA THR A 279 1.98 12.49 -6.74
C THR A 279 1.58 11.11 -7.27
N GLY A 280 0.40 11.04 -7.87
CA GLY A 280 -0.19 9.80 -8.34
C GLY A 280 -1.15 10.01 -9.50
N THR A 281 -1.58 8.90 -10.06
CA THR A 281 -2.49 8.80 -11.20
C THR A 281 -3.92 9.12 -10.80
N LEU A 282 -4.79 9.25 -11.81
CA LEU A 282 -6.24 9.28 -11.58
C LEU A 282 -6.74 8.00 -10.89
N TRP A 283 -6.07 6.86 -11.09
CA TRP A 283 -6.34 5.61 -10.37
C TRP A 283 -6.08 5.74 -8.87
N ASP A 284 -4.97 6.38 -8.47
CA ASP A 284 -4.66 6.66 -7.07
C ASP A 284 -5.70 7.60 -6.43
N LEU A 285 -6.12 8.65 -7.17
CA LEU A 285 -7.08 9.66 -6.70
C LEU A 285 -8.52 9.13 -6.59
N CYS A 286 -8.95 8.31 -7.55
CA CYS A 286 -10.32 7.78 -7.59
C CYS A 286 -10.45 6.61 -6.62
N LYS A 287 -10.63 6.91 -5.33
CA LYS A 287 -10.91 5.94 -4.29
C LYS A 287 -12.01 6.48 -3.38
N TYR A 288 -13.00 5.64 -3.07
CA TYR A 288 -13.96 5.96 -2.02
C TYR A 288 -13.21 6.06 -0.67
N PRO A 289 -13.52 7.05 0.17
CA PRO A 289 -13.04 7.09 1.54
C PRO A 289 -13.39 5.81 2.29
N VAL A 290 -12.51 5.39 3.20
CA VAL A 290 -12.58 4.08 3.89
C VAL A 290 -13.95 3.82 4.50
N TRP A 291 -14.52 4.81 5.20
CA TRP A 291 -15.82 4.70 5.89
C TRP A 291 -17.04 4.55 4.96
N ILE A 292 -16.88 4.73 3.64
CA ILE A 292 -17.91 4.45 2.63
C ILE A 292 -17.42 3.49 1.54
N GLN A 293 -16.27 2.82 1.72
CA GLN A 293 -15.64 1.98 0.71
C GLN A 293 -16.32 0.62 0.55
N GLU A 294 -16.86 0.04 1.61
CA GLU A 294 -17.55 -1.25 1.60
C GLU A 294 -18.99 -1.10 2.10
N ILE A 295 -19.89 -1.88 1.50
CA ILE A 295 -21.29 -2.01 1.90
C ILE A 295 -21.53 -3.49 2.14
N ASP A 296 -22.10 -3.84 3.30
CA ASP A 296 -22.39 -5.24 3.60
C ASP A 296 -23.47 -5.75 2.62
N GLU A 297 -23.12 -6.70 1.76
CA GLU A 297 -24.07 -7.29 0.79
C GLU A 297 -25.22 -8.04 1.49
N LEU A 298 -24.99 -8.52 2.71
CA LEU A 298 -25.94 -9.27 3.52
C LEU A 298 -26.08 -8.64 4.91
N PRO A 299 -26.98 -7.67 5.07
CA PRO A 299 -27.15 -7.00 6.36
C PRO A 299 -27.73 -7.98 7.39
N ILE A 300 -27.09 -8.04 8.54
CA ILE A 300 -27.40 -9.00 9.61
C ILE A 300 -28.46 -8.43 10.58
N SER A 301 -28.82 -7.14 10.45
CA SER A 301 -29.84 -6.46 11.25
C SER A 301 -30.47 -5.26 10.53
N ASP A 302 -31.60 -4.76 11.05
CA ASP A 302 -32.25 -3.53 10.56
C ASP A 302 -31.35 -2.28 10.72
N ALA A 303 -30.47 -2.27 11.72
CA ALA A 303 -29.49 -1.21 11.90
C ALA A 303 -28.43 -1.24 10.81
N ASN A 304 -27.92 -2.44 10.46
CA ASN A 304 -26.99 -2.62 9.34
C ASN A 304 -27.64 -2.23 8.00
N LEU A 305 -28.92 -2.55 7.80
CA LEU A 305 -29.67 -2.13 6.61
C LEU A 305 -29.68 -0.59 6.48
N LYS A 306 -30.01 0.12 7.55
CA LYS A 306 -30.06 1.58 7.55
C LYS A 306 -28.67 2.19 7.29
N GLU A 307 -27.65 1.67 7.96
CA GLU A 307 -26.26 2.12 7.77
C GLU A 307 -25.79 1.91 6.32
N ASN A 308 -26.10 0.76 5.72
CA ASN A 308 -25.80 0.48 4.32
C ASN A 308 -26.49 1.46 3.37
N HIS A 309 -27.75 1.80 3.62
CA HIS A 309 -28.46 2.81 2.83
C HIS A 309 -27.80 4.19 2.94
N GLU A 310 -27.38 4.59 4.14
CA GLU A 310 -26.68 5.86 4.35
C GLU A 310 -25.31 5.88 3.64
N LYS A 311 -24.54 4.78 3.75
CA LYS A 311 -23.27 4.61 3.00
C LYS A 311 -23.48 4.67 1.50
N GLN A 312 -24.53 4.02 0.98
CA GLN A 312 -24.84 4.06 -0.46
C GLN A 312 -25.15 5.50 -0.92
N ASN A 313 -25.98 6.24 -0.19
CA ASN A 313 -26.28 7.64 -0.52
C ASN A 313 -25.01 8.51 -0.56
N LEU A 314 -24.09 8.29 0.38
CA LEU A 314 -22.80 9.01 0.41
C LEU A 314 -21.89 8.61 -0.76
N ARG A 315 -21.88 7.33 -1.16
CA ARG A 315 -21.14 6.87 -2.34
C ARG A 315 -21.68 7.48 -3.61
N ASP A 316 -23.01 7.53 -3.78
CA ASP A 316 -23.65 8.12 -4.95
C ASP A 316 -23.30 9.61 -5.04
N PHE A 317 -23.40 10.33 -3.91
CA PHE A 317 -22.96 11.72 -3.83
C PHE A 317 -21.48 11.90 -4.18
N PHE A 318 -20.60 11.05 -3.64
CA PHE A 318 -19.17 11.10 -3.95
C PHE A 318 -18.90 10.80 -5.43
N TYR A 319 -19.58 9.83 -6.01
CA TYR A 319 -19.49 9.48 -7.42
C TYR A 319 -19.85 10.67 -8.30
N ASP A 320 -21.00 11.31 -8.02
CA ASP A 320 -21.47 12.48 -8.75
C ASP A 320 -20.49 13.66 -8.64
N GLU A 321 -19.97 13.93 -7.44
CA GLU A 321 -18.93 14.96 -7.25
C GLU A 321 -17.66 14.62 -8.05
N MET A 322 -17.22 13.35 -8.08
CA MET A 322 -16.05 12.95 -8.86
C MET A 322 -16.28 13.11 -10.37
N VAL A 323 -17.48 12.83 -10.86
CA VAL A 323 -17.86 13.09 -12.26
C VAL A 323 -17.88 14.59 -12.55
N VAL A 324 -18.38 15.42 -11.63
CA VAL A 324 -18.42 16.87 -11.82
C VAL A 324 -17.00 17.48 -11.80
N LYS A 325 -16.16 17.08 -10.83
CA LYS A 325 -14.82 17.67 -10.62
C LYS A 325 -13.77 17.14 -11.60
N LEU A 326 -13.83 15.85 -11.95
CA LEU A 326 -12.84 15.17 -12.79
C LEU A 326 -13.40 14.79 -14.17
N ARG A 327 -14.59 15.29 -14.51
CA ARG A 327 -15.35 14.93 -15.73
C ARG A 327 -15.64 13.42 -15.75
N ASN A 328 -16.05 12.92 -16.92
CA ASN A 328 -16.34 11.51 -17.12
C ASN A 328 -15.18 10.56 -16.73
N GLY A 329 -13.93 11.05 -16.71
CA GLY A 329 -12.77 10.25 -16.32
C GLY A 329 -12.84 9.75 -14.87
N GLY A 330 -13.32 10.57 -13.92
CA GLY A 330 -13.43 10.16 -12.51
C GLY A 330 -14.43 9.03 -12.29
N GLY A 331 -15.64 9.18 -12.84
CA GLY A 331 -16.69 8.15 -12.71
C GLY A 331 -16.38 6.86 -13.47
N GLN A 332 -15.65 6.92 -14.59
CA GLN A 332 -15.16 5.72 -15.28
C GLN A 332 -14.11 4.99 -14.45
N MET A 333 -13.17 5.73 -13.86
CA MET A 333 -12.10 5.16 -13.04
C MET A 333 -12.64 4.49 -11.77
N LEU A 334 -13.63 5.09 -11.09
CA LEU A 334 -14.28 4.48 -9.93
C LEU A 334 -14.94 3.14 -10.28
N LYS A 335 -15.69 3.07 -11.38
CA LYS A 335 -16.32 1.83 -11.87
C LYS A 335 -15.29 0.77 -12.25
N MET A 336 -14.22 1.20 -12.93
CA MET A 336 -13.12 0.30 -13.31
C MET A 336 -12.48 -0.31 -12.07
N LYS A 337 -12.27 0.46 -10.99
CA LYS A 337 -11.65 0.00 -9.74
C LYS A 337 -12.54 -0.92 -8.89
N GLU A 338 -13.85 -0.86 -9.07
CA GLU A 338 -14.78 -1.83 -8.49
C GLU A 338 -14.65 -3.20 -9.18
N GLN A 339 -14.38 -3.22 -10.48
CA GLN A 339 -14.31 -4.44 -11.30
C GLN A 339 -12.91 -5.03 -11.42
N ASP A 340 -11.89 -4.18 -11.49
CA ASP A 340 -10.49 -4.54 -11.68
C ASP A 340 -9.72 -4.41 -10.37
N LYS A 341 -9.49 -5.56 -9.74
CA LYS A 341 -8.75 -5.65 -8.47
C LYS A 341 -7.25 -5.83 -8.66
N ARG A 342 -6.73 -5.83 -9.90
CA ARG A 342 -5.32 -6.21 -10.14
C ARG A 342 -4.32 -5.25 -9.50
N ILE A 343 -4.56 -3.94 -9.54
CA ILE A 343 -3.63 -2.98 -8.90
C ILE A 343 -3.74 -3.06 -7.37
N GLU A 344 -4.95 -3.22 -6.83
CA GLU A 344 -5.19 -3.38 -5.39
C GLU A 344 -4.54 -4.67 -4.85
N ASP A 345 -4.72 -5.79 -5.55
CA ASP A 345 -4.07 -7.05 -5.24
C ASP A 345 -2.54 -6.92 -5.28
N LEU A 346 -1.99 -6.15 -6.23
CA LEU A 346 -0.56 -5.88 -6.33
C LEU A 346 -0.05 -5.11 -5.10
N ASP A 347 -0.78 -4.09 -4.63
CA ASP A 347 -0.45 -3.35 -3.41
C ASP A 347 -0.46 -4.25 -2.17
N VAL A 348 -1.52 -5.04 -2.01
CA VAL A 348 -1.65 -6.02 -0.91
C VAL A 348 -0.49 -7.03 -0.95
N MET A 349 -0.08 -7.44 -2.15
CA MET A 349 1.07 -8.32 -2.35
C MET A 349 2.35 -7.75 -1.75
N PHE A 350 2.71 -6.52 -2.15
CA PHE A 350 3.95 -5.90 -1.70
C PHE A 350 3.91 -5.59 -0.21
N ALA A 351 2.78 -5.11 0.31
CA ALA A 351 2.60 -4.95 1.75
C ALA A 351 2.83 -6.26 2.51
N PHE A 352 2.34 -7.39 1.99
CA PHE A 352 2.54 -8.70 2.59
C PHE A 352 3.99 -9.20 2.51
N ILE A 353 4.65 -9.02 1.35
CA ILE A 353 6.06 -9.38 1.14
C ILE A 353 6.94 -8.64 2.15
N VAL A 354 6.73 -7.33 2.29
CA VAL A 354 7.50 -6.48 3.21
C VAL A 354 7.23 -6.86 4.66
N LYS A 355 5.96 -6.99 5.06
CA LYS A 355 5.58 -7.26 6.46
C LYS A 355 5.99 -8.65 6.95
N LYS A 356 5.66 -9.71 6.20
CA LYS A 356 5.79 -11.09 6.71
C LYS A 356 7.02 -11.82 6.21
N ALA A 357 7.75 -11.31 5.20
CA ALA A 357 8.85 -12.01 4.52
C ALA A 357 8.49 -13.45 4.05
N LYS A 358 7.20 -13.84 4.09
CA LYS A 358 6.67 -15.14 3.67
C LYS A 358 6.40 -15.10 2.17
N ALA A 359 7.46 -14.89 1.39
CA ALA A 359 7.39 -14.81 -0.07
C ALA A 359 6.98 -16.13 -0.74
N ASN A 360 7.12 -17.26 -0.04
CA ASN A 360 6.89 -18.57 -0.66
C ASN A 360 5.44 -19.07 -0.64
N ILE A 361 4.56 -18.58 0.25
CA ILE A 361 3.21 -19.16 0.43
C ILE A 361 2.08 -18.34 -0.22
N LYS A 362 2.27 -17.05 -0.53
CA LYS A 362 1.19 -16.23 -1.16
C LYS A 362 1.53 -15.62 -2.52
N LEU A 363 2.81 -15.57 -2.90
CA LEU A 363 3.20 -14.92 -4.16
C LEU A 363 2.66 -15.69 -5.37
N ALA A 364 2.61 -17.02 -5.32
CA ALA A 364 2.03 -17.83 -6.39
C ALA A 364 0.53 -17.55 -6.55
N ASP A 365 -0.29 -17.78 -5.52
CA ASP A 365 -1.75 -17.55 -5.54
C ASP A 365 -2.15 -16.17 -6.08
N LEU A 366 -1.38 -15.13 -5.74
CA LEU A 366 -1.68 -13.76 -6.10
C LEU A 366 -1.20 -13.40 -7.51
N ILE A 367 0.03 -13.77 -7.89
CA ILE A 367 0.52 -13.69 -9.28
C ILE A 367 -0.47 -14.42 -10.20
N MET A 368 -1.01 -15.56 -9.76
CA MET A 368 -2.00 -16.30 -10.54
C MET A 368 -3.28 -15.53 -10.77
N ARG A 369 -3.87 -14.94 -9.73
CA ARG A 369 -5.06 -14.09 -9.85
C ARG A 369 -4.78 -12.85 -10.71
N LEU A 370 -3.66 -12.18 -10.48
CA LEU A 370 -3.23 -10.96 -11.16
C LEU A 370 -3.04 -11.15 -12.67
N PHE A 371 -2.45 -12.27 -13.09
CA PHE A 371 -2.06 -12.47 -14.49
C PHE A 371 -3.04 -13.23 -15.34
N TRP A 372 -3.85 -14.09 -14.74
CA TRP A 372 -4.65 -15.02 -15.50
C TRP A 372 -6.13 -14.89 -15.26
N GLY A 373 -6.59 -14.16 -14.23
CA GLY A 373 -8.02 -14.01 -13.91
C GLY A 373 -8.96 -13.83 -15.12
N PRO A 374 -8.65 -12.92 -16.06
CA PRO A 374 -9.47 -12.71 -17.27
C PRO A 374 -9.33 -13.79 -18.36
N SER A 375 -8.34 -14.68 -18.25
CA SER A 375 -7.96 -15.69 -19.26
C SER A 375 -7.97 -17.12 -18.71
N LEU A 376 -8.46 -17.33 -17.49
CA LEU A 376 -8.63 -18.67 -16.92
C LEU A 376 -9.72 -19.39 -17.69
N THR A 377 -9.36 -20.51 -18.30
CA THR A 377 -10.36 -21.42 -18.88
C THR A 377 -10.88 -22.32 -17.78
N LYS A 378 -12.19 -22.60 -17.80
CA LYS A 378 -12.76 -23.57 -16.87
C LYS A 378 -12.23 -24.95 -17.24
N VAL A 379 -11.47 -25.57 -16.35
CA VAL A 379 -10.89 -26.90 -16.54
C VAL A 379 -11.61 -27.91 -15.65
N GLN A 380 -11.75 -29.14 -16.14
CA GLN A 380 -12.38 -30.19 -15.35
C GLN A 380 -11.33 -30.91 -14.52
N ILE A 381 -11.32 -30.65 -13.21
CA ILE A 381 -10.39 -31.30 -12.29
C ILE A 381 -10.77 -32.78 -12.11
N PRO A 382 -9.81 -33.71 -12.31
CA PRO A 382 -10.03 -35.14 -12.16
C PRO A 382 -10.25 -35.53 -10.68
N SER A 383 -10.66 -36.79 -10.44
CA SER A 383 -10.91 -37.28 -9.09
C SER A 383 -9.66 -37.22 -8.21
N GLU A 384 -9.83 -37.09 -6.89
CA GLU A 384 -8.71 -37.06 -5.93
C GLU A 384 -7.78 -38.28 -6.07
N ARG A 385 -8.36 -39.46 -6.32
CA ARG A 385 -7.61 -40.71 -6.57
C ARG A 385 -6.70 -40.58 -7.79
N THR A 386 -7.18 -39.93 -8.83
CA THR A 386 -6.42 -39.68 -10.07
C THR A 386 -5.32 -38.64 -9.84
N ILE A 387 -5.63 -37.56 -9.12
CA ILE A 387 -4.66 -36.53 -8.75
C ILE A 387 -3.50 -37.14 -7.96
N ASN A 388 -3.80 -37.95 -6.94
CA ASN A 388 -2.79 -38.62 -6.14
C ASN A 388 -1.92 -39.56 -7.00
N SER A 389 -2.50 -40.23 -8.00
CA SER A 389 -1.73 -41.02 -8.96
C SER A 389 -0.78 -40.17 -9.81
N TYR A 390 -1.18 -38.97 -10.25
CA TYR A 390 -0.31 -38.06 -11.01
C TYR A 390 0.86 -37.55 -10.17
N LEU A 391 0.58 -37.20 -8.91
CA LEU A 391 1.61 -36.71 -7.99
C LEU A 391 2.61 -37.80 -7.59
N LEU A 392 2.17 -39.07 -7.49
CA LEU A 392 3.06 -40.21 -7.24
C LEU A 392 3.98 -40.53 -8.43
N SER A 393 3.59 -40.17 -9.66
CA SER A 393 4.46 -40.30 -10.84
C SER A 393 5.47 -39.15 -11.00
N ALA A 394 5.40 -38.11 -10.16
CA ALA A 394 6.21 -36.90 -10.28
C ALA A 394 7.72 -37.12 -10.08
N ASP A 395 8.11 -38.14 -9.31
CA ASP A 395 9.52 -38.49 -9.03
C ASP A 395 10.33 -38.86 -10.29
N ARG A 396 9.68 -38.97 -11.45
CA ARG A 396 10.31 -39.32 -12.74
C ARG A 396 10.37 -38.17 -13.76
N LEU A 397 9.84 -36.99 -13.44
CA LEU A 397 9.75 -35.86 -14.38
C LEU A 397 10.82 -34.81 -14.05
N SER A 398 11.67 -34.48 -15.03
CA SER A 398 12.61 -33.36 -14.90
C SER A 398 11.91 -32.02 -15.20
N ASP A 399 12.32 -30.93 -14.53
CA ASP A 399 11.80 -29.56 -14.76
C ASP A 399 11.88 -29.13 -16.25
N THR A 400 12.76 -29.76 -17.03
CA THR A 400 12.96 -29.55 -18.48
C THR A 400 11.95 -30.26 -19.39
N GLU A 401 11.20 -31.25 -18.89
CA GLU A 401 10.26 -32.06 -19.69
C GLU A 401 8.82 -31.53 -19.67
N MET A 402 8.46 -30.69 -18.71
CA MET A 402 7.10 -30.17 -18.56
C MET A 402 6.83 -28.97 -19.49
N LYS A 403 6.59 -29.25 -20.78
CA LYS A 403 6.13 -28.23 -21.76
C LYS A 403 4.63 -27.95 -21.63
N VAL A 404 4.17 -27.54 -20.45
CA VAL A 404 2.78 -27.09 -20.26
C VAL A 404 2.74 -25.56 -20.32
N PRO A 405 1.85 -24.95 -21.12
CA PRO A 405 1.67 -23.50 -21.09
C PRO A 405 1.24 -23.00 -19.70
N ASP A 406 1.89 -21.94 -19.21
CA ASP A 406 1.63 -21.38 -17.87
C ASP A 406 0.15 -21.01 -17.63
N HIS A 407 -0.57 -20.59 -18.68
CA HIS A 407 -2.00 -20.26 -18.59
C HIS A 407 -2.90 -21.48 -18.31
N TYR A 408 -2.51 -22.67 -18.77
CA TYR A 408 -3.26 -23.89 -18.52
C TYR A 408 -2.97 -24.39 -17.09
N VAL A 409 -1.70 -24.33 -16.67
CA VAL A 409 -1.33 -24.58 -15.26
C VAL A 409 -2.09 -23.64 -14.33
N ALA A 410 -2.27 -22.37 -14.72
CA ALA A 410 -3.04 -21.39 -13.97
C ALA A 410 -4.47 -21.81 -13.72
N SER A 411 -5.14 -22.23 -14.79
CA SER A 411 -6.53 -22.66 -14.79
C SER A 411 -6.73 -23.87 -13.87
N VAL A 412 -5.82 -24.85 -13.96
CA VAL A 412 -5.81 -26.03 -13.07
C VAL A 412 -5.58 -25.64 -11.62
N TYR A 413 -4.61 -24.77 -11.35
CA TYR A 413 -4.29 -24.33 -9.99
C TYR A 413 -5.45 -23.60 -9.31
N CYS A 414 -6.11 -22.67 -10.01
CA CYS A 414 -7.24 -21.92 -9.47
C CYS A 414 -8.46 -22.81 -9.20
N GLU A 415 -8.78 -23.75 -10.10
CA GLU A 415 -9.89 -24.68 -9.92
C GLU A 415 -9.62 -25.75 -8.84
N LEU A 416 -8.35 -26.10 -8.60
CA LEU A 416 -7.97 -26.92 -7.43
C LEU A 416 -8.23 -26.15 -6.13
N LYS A 417 -7.83 -24.88 -6.07
CA LYS A 417 -8.04 -24.02 -4.89
C LYS A 417 -9.51 -23.75 -4.60
N SER A 418 -10.36 -23.57 -5.62
CA SER A 418 -11.81 -23.40 -5.44
C SER A 418 -12.52 -24.64 -4.88
N ARG A 419 -11.83 -25.79 -4.86
CA ARG A 419 -12.29 -27.05 -4.26
C ARG A 419 -11.59 -27.37 -2.94
N ASP A 420 -11.02 -26.34 -2.30
CA ASP A 420 -10.29 -26.41 -1.02
C ASP A 420 -9.03 -27.30 -1.02
N TYR A 421 -8.50 -27.64 -2.20
CA TYR A 421 -7.22 -28.32 -2.26
C TYR A 421 -6.07 -27.36 -1.96
N ASN A 422 -5.16 -27.77 -1.06
CA ASN A 422 -3.98 -26.99 -0.70
C ASN A 422 -2.71 -27.46 -1.44
N PHE A 423 -2.78 -27.53 -2.77
CA PHE A 423 -1.62 -27.90 -3.59
C PHE A 423 -0.72 -26.69 -3.90
N SER A 424 0.57 -26.95 -4.02
CA SER A 424 1.56 -25.98 -4.51
C SER A 424 1.50 -25.81 -6.02
N TRP A 425 2.08 -24.71 -6.54
CA TRP A 425 2.20 -24.48 -7.98
C TRP A 425 2.86 -25.65 -8.71
N GLN A 426 3.93 -26.22 -8.15
CA GLN A 426 4.63 -27.36 -8.74
C GLN A 426 3.74 -28.60 -8.84
N GLN A 427 2.95 -28.87 -7.79
CA GLN A 427 1.97 -29.95 -7.82
C GLN A 427 0.88 -29.71 -8.87
N ALA A 428 0.38 -28.48 -9.01
CA ALA A 428 -0.56 -28.15 -10.08
C ALA A 428 0.05 -28.20 -11.48
N SER A 429 1.31 -27.83 -11.66
CA SER A 429 2.05 -28.05 -12.92
C SER A 429 2.06 -29.53 -13.28
N VAL A 430 2.32 -30.42 -12.31
CA VAL A 430 2.33 -31.88 -12.53
C VAL A 430 0.94 -32.37 -12.93
N ILE A 431 -0.08 -31.94 -12.21
CA ILE A 431 -1.47 -32.28 -12.51
C ILE A 431 -1.84 -31.79 -13.92
N ALA A 432 -1.53 -30.54 -14.26
CA ALA A 432 -1.80 -29.95 -15.56
C ALA A 432 -1.09 -30.68 -16.70
N PHE A 433 0.17 -31.09 -16.51
CA PHE A 433 0.91 -31.88 -17.49
C PHE A 433 0.23 -33.21 -17.80
N HIS A 434 -0.22 -33.93 -16.77
CA HIS A 434 -0.92 -35.19 -16.95
C HIS A 434 -2.31 -35.00 -17.57
N MET A 435 -3.02 -33.93 -17.20
CA MET A 435 -4.31 -33.57 -17.81
C MET A 435 -4.16 -33.30 -19.31
N GLN A 436 -3.21 -32.44 -19.70
CA GLN A 436 -2.96 -32.09 -21.10
C GLN A 436 -2.55 -33.30 -21.95
N ASN A 437 -1.71 -34.19 -21.41
CA ASN A 437 -1.31 -35.42 -22.11
C ASN A 437 -2.47 -36.42 -22.29
N ASN A 438 -3.39 -36.50 -21.34
CA ASN A 438 -4.56 -37.37 -21.46
C ASN A 438 -5.61 -36.81 -22.42
N GLU A 439 -5.82 -35.50 -22.44
CA GLU A 439 -6.65 -34.82 -23.45
C GLU A 439 -6.10 -35.05 -24.86
N SER A 440 -4.78 -34.94 -25.04
CA SER A 440 -4.11 -35.21 -26.32
C SER A 440 -4.28 -36.65 -26.79
N LYS A 441 -4.16 -37.64 -25.88
CA LYS A 441 -4.37 -39.06 -26.19
C LYS A 441 -5.81 -39.40 -26.56
N ASN A 442 -6.79 -38.73 -25.94
CA ASN A 442 -8.21 -38.91 -26.27
C ASN A 442 -8.55 -38.29 -27.63
N SER A 443 -7.98 -37.13 -27.97
CA SER A 443 -8.17 -36.53 -29.30
C SER A 443 -7.59 -37.38 -30.44
N ALA A 444 -6.45 -38.07 -30.20
CA ALA A 444 -5.82 -38.95 -31.19
C ALA A 444 -6.55 -40.30 -31.35
N SER A 445 -7.25 -40.78 -30.32
CA SER A 445 -8.04 -42.02 -30.39
C SER A 445 -9.39 -41.83 -31.08
N ASP A 446 -9.95 -40.61 -31.06
CA ASP A 446 -11.16 -40.28 -31.80
C ASP A 446 -10.91 -40.10 -33.31
N VAL A 447 -9.73 -39.63 -33.73
CA VAL A 447 -9.35 -39.57 -35.17
C VAL A 447 -9.19 -40.98 -35.77
N ASN A 448 -8.71 -41.95 -34.98
CA ASN A 448 -8.57 -43.35 -35.40
C ASN A 448 -9.88 -44.18 -35.35
N LYS A 449 -11.00 -43.56 -34.97
CA LYS A 449 -12.34 -44.19 -35.01
C LYS A 449 -13.19 -43.75 -36.20
N VAL A 450 -12.70 -42.82 -37.02
CA VAL A 450 -13.41 -42.28 -38.20
C VAL A 450 -12.77 -42.73 -39.53
N SER A 451 -11.78 -43.63 -39.49
CA SER A 451 -11.18 -44.25 -40.68
C SER A 451 -11.71 -45.65 -40.95
#